data_AF-A0A7Y3JWB4-F1
#
_entry.id   AF-A0A7Y3JWB4-F1
#
_cell.length_a   1.000
_cell.length_b   1.000
_cell.length_c   1.000
_cell.angle_alpha   90.00
_cell.angle_beta   90.00
_cell.angle_gamma   90.00
#
_symmetry.space_group_name_H-M   'P 1'
#
loop_
_entity.id
_entity.type
_entity.pdbx_description
1 polymer ?
#
loop_
_entity_poly.entity_id
_entity_poly.type
_entity_poly.pdbx_seq_one_letter_code
_entity_poly.pdbx_strand_id
1 'polypeptide(L)'
;MNDLLMLKEAARNAAASDMFRLMSSEDKGEKFVEELRRMPDEALNVMGRLNGVPEQQLHIHRAMIRNEDNEFTQGLCQVDGLLQPGDVILMTSNQALANIQRALYKDAKSSHVALVHADFICIDAIPKEGVSNRIISEVLADAQSGWRVIRHKLVGKTNTDSIMRACTFYLAQPYLICPSTKSGKKFAYCSELARKVYRDVGVTSTGIPNKSIIAPAHFDRLADEHAEWMNVTDTVRPAIEFCQNYPELVRMSTKLFIKGLKLNRQRFKDRTKRLAEIQILAKARKITKEQAKEATSQLREIERNMNHTFWDVMTKA
;
A
#
# COMPACT_ATOMS: atom_id res chain seq x y z
N MET A 1 -11.37 -11.21 21.49
CA MET A 1 -10.33 -11.27 20.43
C MET A 1 -10.17 -9.94 19.68
N ASN A 2 -11.25 -9.17 19.46
CA ASN A 2 -11.20 -7.88 18.77
C ASN A 2 -10.52 -6.75 19.59
N ASP A 3 -10.71 -6.71 20.90
CA ASP A 3 -10.17 -5.63 21.75
C ASP A 3 -8.64 -5.62 21.85
N LEU A 4 -8.02 -6.81 21.89
CA LEU A 4 -6.56 -6.94 21.90
C LEU A 4 -5.95 -6.46 20.57
N LEU A 5 -6.62 -6.71 19.45
CA LEU A 5 -6.20 -6.22 18.13
C LEU A 5 -6.30 -4.69 18.07
N MET A 6 -7.43 -4.14 18.54
CA MET A 6 -7.67 -2.69 18.61
C MET A 6 -6.67 -1.98 19.52
N LEU A 7 -6.34 -2.56 20.69
CA LEU A 7 -5.32 -2.04 21.60
C LEU A 7 -3.93 -2.04 20.96
N LYS A 8 -3.56 -3.13 20.27
CA LYS A 8 -2.29 -3.21 19.53
C LYS A 8 -2.23 -2.17 18.40
N GLU A 9 -3.33 -1.96 17.68
CA GLU A 9 -3.40 -0.93 16.64
C GLU A 9 -3.32 0.49 17.20
N ALA A 10 -4.00 0.77 18.30
CA ALA A 10 -3.94 2.06 18.98
C ALA A 10 -2.51 2.38 19.46
N ALA A 11 -1.83 1.42 20.10
CA ALA A 11 -0.45 1.59 20.52
C ALA A 11 0.51 1.82 19.33
N ARG A 12 0.32 1.09 18.23
CA ARG A 12 1.10 1.28 16.98
C ARG A 12 0.88 2.66 16.37
N ASN A 13 -0.36 3.16 16.38
CA ASN A 13 -0.71 4.48 15.86
C ASN A 13 -0.16 5.61 16.75
N ALA A 14 -0.18 5.44 18.08
CA ALA A 14 0.44 6.38 19.00
C ALA A 14 1.94 6.50 18.75
N ALA A 15 2.65 5.37 18.70
CA ALA A 15 4.08 5.33 18.40
C ALA A 15 4.41 5.95 17.02
N ALA A 16 3.58 5.68 15.99
CA ALA A 16 3.75 6.33 14.69
C ALA A 16 3.56 7.85 14.79
N SER A 17 2.53 8.31 15.51
CA SER A 17 2.26 9.74 15.71
C SER A 17 3.39 10.45 16.45
N ASP A 18 3.99 9.82 17.46
CA ASP A 18 5.13 10.36 18.19
C ASP A 18 6.36 10.52 17.30
N MET A 19 6.66 9.49 16.50
CA MET A 19 7.75 9.53 15.53
C MET A 19 7.52 10.62 14.47
N PHE A 20 6.32 10.75 13.89
CA PHE A 20 6.01 11.85 12.97
C PHE A 20 6.07 13.23 13.63
N ARG A 21 5.77 13.33 14.94
CA ARG A 21 5.92 14.57 15.70
C ARG A 21 7.38 14.93 15.93
N LEU A 22 8.25 13.95 16.15
CA LEU A 22 9.70 14.18 16.23
C LEU A 22 10.26 14.66 14.90
N MET A 23 9.70 14.16 13.79
CA MET A 23 10.07 14.55 12.42
C MET A 23 9.29 15.75 11.88
N SER A 24 8.49 16.45 12.69
CA SER A 24 7.59 17.51 12.19
C SER A 24 8.31 18.84 11.88
N SER A 25 9.57 18.99 12.28
CA SER A 25 10.42 20.12 11.92
C SER A 25 11.81 19.62 11.58
N GLU A 26 12.46 20.27 10.61
CA GLU A 26 13.81 19.90 10.13
C GLU A 26 14.79 19.75 11.29
N ASP A 27 14.90 20.75 12.16
CA ASP A 27 15.80 20.73 13.34
C ASP A 27 15.60 19.55 14.31
N LYS A 28 14.34 19.11 14.51
CA LYS A 28 14.03 18.02 15.44
C LYS A 28 14.27 16.67 14.78
N GLY A 29 13.94 16.57 13.48
CA GLY A 29 14.24 15.40 12.67
C GLY A 29 15.75 15.16 12.60
N GLU A 30 16.53 16.19 12.31
CA GLU A 30 17.99 16.10 12.24
C GLU A 30 18.60 15.67 13.58
N LYS A 31 18.21 16.30 14.68
CA LYS A 31 18.70 15.92 16.03
C LYS A 31 18.38 14.46 16.37
N PHE A 32 17.15 14.02 16.10
CA PHE A 32 16.76 12.63 16.33
C PHE A 32 17.59 11.65 15.48
N VAL A 33 17.83 11.99 14.21
CA VAL A 33 18.68 11.19 13.32
C VAL A 33 20.12 11.18 13.83
N GLU A 34 20.69 12.30 14.26
CA GLU A 34 22.03 12.34 14.85
C GLU A 34 22.16 11.49 16.11
N GLU A 35 21.17 11.51 16.98
CA GLU A 35 21.13 10.67 18.18
C GLU A 35 21.14 9.17 17.82
N LEU A 36 20.34 8.77 16.83
CA LEU A 36 20.35 7.39 16.31
C LEU A 36 21.71 6.99 15.73
N ARG A 37 22.36 7.88 14.97
CA ARG A 37 23.68 7.63 14.39
C ARG A 37 24.77 7.41 15.43
N ARG A 38 24.66 8.07 16.59
CA ARG A 38 25.62 7.99 17.71
C ARG A 38 25.41 6.79 18.62
N MET A 39 24.38 5.97 18.41
CA MET A 39 24.13 4.79 19.24
C MET A 39 25.28 3.76 19.10
N PRO A 40 25.65 3.08 20.21
CA PRO A 40 26.59 1.96 20.17
C PRO A 40 26.10 0.81 19.28
N ASP A 41 27.04 0.05 18.71
CA ASP A 41 26.75 -1.08 17.83
C ASP A 41 25.82 -2.11 18.50
N GLU A 42 26.00 -2.38 19.79
CA GLU A 42 25.17 -3.31 20.55
C GLU A 42 23.70 -2.86 20.60
N ALA A 43 23.46 -1.57 20.77
CA ALA A 43 22.12 -1.01 20.82
C ALA A 43 21.45 -1.06 19.43
N LEU A 44 22.20 -0.74 18.38
CA LEU A 44 21.73 -0.86 16.99
C LEU A 44 21.46 -2.34 16.62
N ASN A 45 22.27 -3.27 17.10
CA ASN A 45 22.07 -4.71 16.88
C ASN A 45 20.80 -5.21 17.57
N VAL A 46 20.54 -4.78 18.81
CA VAL A 46 19.27 -5.08 19.49
C VAL A 46 18.10 -4.52 18.70
N MET A 47 18.19 -3.28 18.22
CA MET A 47 17.17 -2.68 17.38
C MET A 47 16.94 -3.47 16.08
N GLY A 48 18.00 -3.87 15.39
CA GLY A 48 17.93 -4.71 14.18
C GLY A 48 17.23 -6.03 14.43
N ARG A 49 17.64 -6.77 15.47
CA ARG A 49 17.02 -8.06 15.85
C ARG A 49 15.54 -7.91 16.21
N LEU A 50 15.17 -6.84 16.94
CA LEU A 50 13.76 -6.54 17.25
C LEU A 50 12.92 -6.24 16.00
N ASN A 51 13.55 -5.83 14.90
CA ASN A 51 12.90 -5.63 13.61
C ASN A 51 13.04 -6.85 12.67
N GLY A 52 13.61 -7.96 13.14
CA GLY A 52 13.74 -9.20 12.37
C GLY A 52 14.98 -9.28 11.49
N VAL A 53 15.88 -8.28 11.53
CA VAL A 53 17.10 -8.29 10.72
C VAL A 53 17.96 -9.51 11.08
N PRO A 54 18.32 -10.37 10.11
CA PRO A 54 19.18 -11.53 10.36
C PRO A 54 20.56 -11.12 10.87
N GLU A 55 21.20 -11.98 11.67
CA GLU A 55 22.51 -11.71 12.29
C GLU A 55 23.57 -11.29 11.25
N GLN A 56 23.60 -11.98 10.11
CA GLN A 56 24.53 -11.70 9.02
C GLN A 56 24.30 -10.33 8.35
N GLN A 57 23.12 -9.72 8.49
CA GLN A 57 22.77 -8.41 7.92
C GLN A 57 22.78 -7.27 8.96
N LEU A 58 23.10 -7.54 10.22
CA LEU A 58 23.13 -6.49 11.25
C LEU A 58 24.16 -5.39 10.95
N HIS A 59 25.29 -5.74 10.32
CA HIS A 59 26.29 -4.75 9.93
C HIS A 59 25.75 -3.76 8.90
N ILE A 60 24.94 -4.23 7.94
CA ILE A 60 24.24 -3.40 6.95
C ILE A 60 23.24 -2.48 7.66
N HIS A 61 22.48 -3.02 8.61
CA HIS A 61 21.53 -2.23 9.39
C HIS A 61 22.20 -1.08 10.15
N ARG A 62 23.37 -1.32 10.77
CA ARG A 62 24.16 -0.27 11.43
C ARG A 62 24.60 0.80 10.43
N ALA A 63 25.17 0.39 9.30
CA ALA A 63 25.60 1.30 8.24
C ALA A 63 24.44 2.16 7.70
N MET A 64 23.25 1.56 7.48
CA MET A 64 22.04 2.28 7.07
C MET A 64 21.64 3.36 8.06
N ILE A 65 21.63 3.07 9.37
CA ILE A 65 21.29 4.08 10.39
C ILE A 65 22.33 5.19 10.40
N ARG A 66 23.62 4.85 10.24
CA ARG A 66 24.74 5.79 10.19
C ARG A 66 24.82 6.60 8.89
N ASN A 67 23.99 6.28 7.90
CA ASN A 67 24.06 6.85 6.56
C ASN A 67 25.44 6.61 5.90
N GLU A 68 26.00 5.43 6.15
CA GLU A 68 27.22 4.91 5.54
C GLU A 68 26.86 4.07 4.31
N ASP A 69 27.68 4.12 3.27
CA ASP A 69 27.48 3.30 2.09
C ASP A 69 27.67 1.81 2.40
N ASN A 70 26.81 0.97 1.82
CA ASN A 70 26.75 -0.46 2.06
C ASN A 70 26.05 -1.19 0.90
N GLU A 71 26.12 -2.52 0.91
CA GLU A 71 25.54 -3.36 -0.16
C GLU A 71 24.03 -3.12 -0.38
N PHE A 72 23.27 -2.79 0.67
CA PHE A 72 21.85 -2.49 0.54
C PHE A 72 21.61 -1.13 -0.11
N THR A 73 22.32 -0.07 0.27
CA THR A 73 22.18 1.26 -0.34
C THR A 73 22.63 1.27 -1.79
N GLN A 74 23.73 0.58 -2.10
CA GLN A 74 24.20 0.39 -3.46
C GLN A 74 23.18 -0.40 -4.31
N GLY A 75 22.67 -1.51 -3.77
CA GLY A 75 21.65 -2.31 -4.44
C GLY A 75 20.36 -1.50 -4.68
N LEU A 76 19.94 -0.70 -3.69
CA LEU A 76 18.79 0.19 -3.81
C LEU A 76 18.95 1.18 -4.97
N CYS A 77 20.12 1.82 -5.09
CA CYS A 77 20.40 2.74 -6.20
C CYS A 77 20.39 2.04 -7.57
N GLN A 78 20.83 0.78 -7.64
CA GLN A 78 20.85 0.01 -8.90
C GLN A 78 19.46 -0.39 -9.37
N VAL A 79 18.51 -0.57 -8.45
CA VAL A 79 17.14 -1.00 -8.77
C VAL A 79 16.12 0.13 -8.73
N ASP A 80 16.57 1.37 -8.46
CA ASP A 80 15.72 2.54 -8.38
C ASP A 80 14.96 2.79 -9.70
N GLY A 81 13.67 3.09 -9.58
CA GLY A 81 12.77 3.34 -10.72
C GLY A 81 12.49 2.15 -11.65
N LEU A 82 13.04 0.96 -11.39
CA LEU A 82 12.73 -0.25 -12.18
C LEU A 82 11.26 -0.63 -12.01
N LEU A 83 10.81 -0.74 -10.76
CA LEU A 83 9.39 -0.90 -10.41
C LEU A 83 8.70 0.46 -10.39
N GLN A 84 7.49 0.52 -10.94
CA GLN A 84 6.73 1.76 -11.04
C GLN A 84 5.34 1.59 -10.45
N PRO A 85 4.80 2.62 -9.75
CA PRO A 85 3.42 2.64 -9.34
C PRO A 85 2.49 2.31 -10.50
N GLY A 86 1.64 1.29 -10.32
CA GLY A 86 0.72 0.80 -11.33
C GLY A 86 1.19 -0.46 -12.05
N ASP A 87 2.45 -0.89 -11.90
CA ASP A 87 2.88 -2.21 -12.34
C ASP A 87 1.98 -3.28 -11.74
N VAL A 88 1.54 -4.22 -12.58
CA VAL A 88 0.66 -5.31 -12.19
C VAL A 88 1.51 -6.58 -12.07
N ILE A 89 1.57 -7.13 -10.86
CA ILE A 89 2.22 -8.40 -10.58
C ILE A 89 1.18 -9.51 -10.66
N LEU A 90 1.43 -10.47 -11.54
CA LEU A 90 0.60 -11.65 -11.76
C LEU A 90 1.33 -12.88 -11.24
N MET A 91 0.66 -13.66 -10.40
CA MET A 91 1.30 -14.77 -9.69
C MET A 91 0.34 -15.92 -9.38
N THR A 92 0.93 -17.08 -9.12
CA THR A 92 0.23 -18.29 -8.68
C THR A 92 0.44 -18.49 -7.19
N SER A 93 -0.52 -18.04 -6.39
CA SER A 93 -0.61 -18.31 -4.95
C SER A 93 -1.44 -19.56 -4.63
N ASN A 94 -2.23 -20.05 -5.59
CA ASN A 94 -3.06 -21.24 -5.42
C ASN A 94 -3.24 -21.96 -6.77
N GLN A 95 -2.67 -23.16 -6.88
CA GLN A 95 -2.68 -23.94 -8.12
C GLN A 95 -4.10 -24.34 -8.56
N ALA A 96 -4.96 -24.71 -7.61
CA ALA A 96 -6.33 -25.11 -7.93
C ALA A 96 -7.10 -23.93 -8.52
N LEU A 97 -6.95 -22.74 -7.95
CA LEU A 97 -7.53 -21.52 -8.49
C LEU A 97 -6.94 -21.19 -9.87
N ALA A 98 -5.61 -21.26 -10.04
CA ALA A 98 -4.97 -21.03 -11.35
C ALA A 98 -5.47 -22.00 -12.43
N ASN A 99 -5.72 -23.27 -12.10
CA ASN A 99 -6.27 -24.23 -13.05
C ASN A 99 -7.72 -23.88 -13.46
N ILE A 100 -8.55 -23.40 -12.52
CA ILE A 100 -9.92 -22.94 -12.82
C ILE A 100 -9.90 -21.72 -13.75
N GLN A 101 -8.91 -20.85 -13.64
CA GLN A 101 -8.73 -19.66 -14.48
C GLN A 101 -8.60 -20.00 -15.97
N ARG A 102 -8.16 -21.23 -16.31
CA ARG A 102 -8.02 -21.69 -17.70
C ARG A 102 -9.33 -21.78 -18.48
N ALA A 103 -10.46 -21.90 -17.77
CA ALA A 103 -11.77 -21.82 -18.39
C ALA A 103 -12.11 -20.42 -18.93
N LEU A 104 -11.47 -19.37 -18.39
CA LEU A 104 -11.64 -17.98 -18.83
C LEU A 104 -10.64 -17.58 -19.91
N TYR A 105 -9.42 -18.12 -19.84
CA TYR A 105 -8.37 -17.92 -20.83
C TYR A 105 -7.44 -19.14 -20.80
N LYS A 106 -7.31 -19.85 -21.93
CA LYS A 106 -6.65 -21.16 -22.00
C LYS A 106 -5.22 -21.16 -21.42
N ASP A 107 -4.48 -20.09 -21.65
CA ASP A 107 -3.09 -19.94 -21.22
C ASP A 107 -2.94 -19.23 -19.87
N ALA A 108 -4.04 -19.07 -19.11
CA ALA A 108 -4.03 -18.50 -17.77
C ALA A 108 -3.10 -19.29 -16.84
N LYS A 109 -2.27 -18.54 -16.12
CA LYS A 109 -1.28 -19.05 -15.15
C LYS A 109 -1.58 -18.53 -13.75
N SER A 110 -2.11 -17.31 -13.65
CA SER A 110 -2.16 -16.55 -12.41
C SER A 110 -3.43 -16.83 -11.62
N SER A 111 -3.30 -16.96 -10.30
CA SER A 111 -4.43 -17.04 -9.36
C SER A 111 -4.64 -15.74 -8.58
N HIS A 112 -3.70 -14.81 -8.66
CA HIS A 112 -3.72 -13.56 -7.90
C HIS A 112 -3.10 -12.40 -8.67
N VAL A 113 -3.52 -11.19 -8.29
CA VAL A 113 -3.06 -9.92 -8.87
C VAL A 113 -2.69 -8.97 -7.74
N ALA A 114 -1.50 -8.38 -7.81
CA ALA A 114 -1.09 -7.28 -6.95
C ALA A 114 -0.70 -6.07 -7.81
N LEU A 115 -0.83 -4.87 -7.25
CA LEU A 115 -0.35 -3.64 -7.87
C LEU A 115 0.85 -3.12 -7.10
N VAL A 116 1.87 -2.62 -7.79
CA VAL A 116 2.90 -1.78 -7.17
C VAL A 116 2.25 -0.46 -6.78
N HIS A 117 2.28 -0.15 -5.48
CA HIS A 117 1.79 1.09 -4.89
C HIS A 117 2.89 2.16 -4.93
N ALA A 118 4.07 1.84 -4.38
CA ALA A 118 5.22 2.75 -4.31
C ALA A 118 6.49 1.92 -4.12
N ASP A 119 7.49 2.08 -4.99
CA ASP A 119 8.76 1.34 -4.95
C ASP A 119 8.55 -0.18 -4.76
N PHE A 120 8.95 -0.73 -3.61
CA PHE A 120 8.81 -2.14 -3.24
C PHE A 120 7.53 -2.48 -2.48
N ILE A 121 6.61 -1.53 -2.36
CA ILE A 121 5.33 -1.67 -1.66
C ILE A 121 4.27 -2.00 -2.68
N CYS A 122 3.60 -3.12 -2.49
CA CYS A 122 2.42 -3.50 -3.23
C CYS A 122 1.14 -3.14 -2.48
N ILE A 123 0.04 -3.16 -3.22
CA ILE A 123 -1.31 -3.20 -2.69
C ILE A 123 -2.09 -4.32 -3.38
N ASP A 124 -2.78 -5.10 -2.57
CA ASP A 124 -3.64 -6.17 -3.06
C ASP A 124 -4.76 -6.44 -2.07
N ALA A 125 -5.73 -7.27 -2.49
CA ALA A 125 -6.85 -7.66 -1.66
C ALA A 125 -6.82 -9.17 -1.43
N ILE A 126 -6.69 -9.60 -0.17
CA ILE A 126 -6.66 -11.01 0.20
C ILE A 126 -7.78 -11.38 1.19
N PRO A 127 -8.21 -12.66 1.23
CA PRO A 127 -9.22 -13.11 2.18
C PRO A 127 -8.84 -12.77 3.63
N LYS A 128 -9.85 -12.48 4.47
CA LYS A 128 -9.74 -12.10 5.90
C LYS A 128 -9.10 -10.75 6.19
N GLU A 129 -8.19 -10.26 5.34
CA GLU A 129 -7.51 -8.97 5.54
C GLU A 129 -8.18 -7.82 4.77
N GLY A 130 -8.70 -8.09 3.56
CA GLY A 130 -9.15 -7.05 2.66
C GLY A 130 -7.98 -6.41 1.90
N VAL A 131 -8.14 -5.15 1.52
CA VAL A 131 -7.11 -4.37 0.81
C VAL A 131 -6.05 -3.91 1.81
N SER A 132 -4.79 -4.29 1.60
CA SER A 132 -3.67 -3.88 2.44
C SER A 132 -2.39 -3.67 1.66
N ASN A 133 -1.40 -3.04 2.32
CA ASN A 133 -0.05 -2.92 1.77
C ASN A 133 0.82 -4.05 2.29
N ARG A 134 1.59 -4.64 1.37
CA ARG A 134 2.59 -5.68 1.62
C ARG A 134 3.84 -5.37 0.81
N ILE A 135 5.01 -5.75 1.28
CA ILE A 135 6.23 -5.60 0.46
C ILE A 135 6.27 -6.70 -0.61
N ILE A 136 6.99 -6.48 -1.70
CA ILE A 136 7.07 -7.43 -2.82
C ILE A 136 7.47 -8.84 -2.38
N SER A 137 8.44 -8.96 -1.47
CA SER A 137 8.87 -10.26 -0.94
C SER A 137 7.76 -11.01 -0.20
N GLU A 138 6.82 -10.30 0.46
CA GLU A 138 5.64 -10.93 1.08
C GLU A 138 4.57 -11.31 0.06
N VAL A 139 4.40 -10.50 -0.98
CA VAL A 139 3.46 -10.79 -2.05
C VAL A 139 3.87 -12.05 -2.81
N LEU A 140 5.17 -12.21 -3.04
CA LEU A 140 5.75 -13.32 -3.80
C LEU A 140 6.25 -14.48 -2.92
N ALA A 141 6.10 -14.43 -1.59
CA ALA A 141 6.60 -15.47 -0.68
C ALA A 141 6.05 -16.87 -1.02
N ASP A 142 4.76 -16.95 -1.34
CA ASP A 142 4.06 -18.19 -1.70
C ASP A 142 3.86 -18.34 -3.23
N ALA A 143 4.47 -17.47 -4.02
CA ALA A 143 4.33 -17.52 -5.47
C ALA A 143 5.16 -18.67 -6.04
N GLN A 144 4.53 -19.54 -6.82
CA GLN A 144 5.27 -20.52 -7.63
C GLN A 144 6.16 -19.81 -8.67
N SER A 145 7.09 -20.58 -9.25
CA SER A 145 7.85 -20.12 -10.42
C SER A 145 6.90 -19.69 -11.55
N GLY A 146 7.25 -18.60 -12.23
CA GLY A 146 6.45 -18.07 -13.35
C GLY A 146 5.53 -16.89 -13.01
N TRP A 147 5.78 -16.17 -11.90
CA TRP A 147 5.25 -14.82 -11.75
C TRP A 147 5.69 -13.92 -12.91
N ARG A 148 4.87 -12.93 -13.23
CA ARG A 148 5.19 -11.91 -14.24
C ARG A 148 4.76 -10.53 -13.80
N VAL A 149 5.44 -9.52 -14.31
CA VAL A 149 5.08 -8.12 -14.11
C VAL A 149 4.75 -7.49 -15.45
N ILE A 150 3.59 -6.83 -15.51
CA ILE A 150 3.14 -6.11 -16.70
C ILE A 150 2.92 -4.64 -16.41
N ARG A 151 3.22 -3.80 -17.39
CA ARG A 151 3.07 -2.35 -17.32
C ARG A 151 2.25 -1.85 -18.50
N HIS A 152 1.26 -1.00 -18.21
CA HIS A 152 0.53 -0.31 -19.27
C HIS A 152 1.39 0.83 -19.84
N LYS A 153 1.45 0.99 -21.17
CA LYS A 153 2.33 1.98 -21.84
C LYS A 153 2.06 3.43 -21.43
N LEU A 154 0.81 3.76 -21.12
CA LEU A 154 0.42 5.10 -20.64
C LEU A 154 0.68 5.32 -19.13
N VAL A 155 1.11 4.31 -18.39
CA VAL A 155 1.47 4.45 -16.99
C VAL A 155 2.96 4.78 -16.89
N GLY A 156 3.26 5.96 -16.37
CA GLY A 156 4.60 6.44 -16.10
C GLY A 156 4.61 7.56 -15.05
N LYS A 157 5.69 8.35 -15.01
CA LYS A 157 5.92 9.39 -13.98
C LYS A 157 4.76 10.38 -13.81
N THR A 158 4.05 10.70 -14.89
CA THR A 158 2.90 11.62 -14.88
C THR A 158 1.68 11.07 -14.12
N ASN A 159 1.57 9.75 -13.99
CA ASN A 159 0.43 9.09 -13.36
C ASN A 159 0.75 8.60 -11.94
N THR A 160 2.03 8.63 -11.54
CA THR A 160 2.54 8.13 -10.25
C THR A 160 1.70 8.60 -9.07
N ASP A 161 1.52 9.91 -8.91
CA ASP A 161 0.77 10.47 -7.78
C ASP A 161 -0.70 10.05 -7.78
N SER A 162 -1.34 10.06 -8.95
CA SER A 162 -2.74 9.64 -9.10
C SER A 162 -2.92 8.16 -8.78
N ILE A 163 -1.99 7.30 -9.20
CA ILE A 163 -2.00 5.87 -8.90
C ILE A 163 -1.79 5.65 -7.39
N MET A 164 -0.81 6.31 -6.78
CA MET A 164 -0.57 6.22 -5.34
C MET A 164 -1.78 6.67 -4.52
N ARG A 165 -2.43 7.77 -4.93
CA ARG A 165 -3.67 8.24 -4.29
C ARG A 165 -4.81 7.25 -4.46
N ALA A 166 -5.00 6.68 -5.65
CA ALA A 166 -6.03 5.67 -5.90
C ALA A 166 -5.78 4.38 -5.09
N CYS A 167 -4.54 3.90 -5.02
CA CYS A 167 -4.16 2.79 -4.16
C CYS A 167 -4.48 3.09 -2.69
N THR A 168 -4.07 4.25 -2.18
CA THR A 168 -4.35 4.69 -0.81
C THR A 168 -5.86 4.77 -0.52
N PHE A 169 -6.65 5.25 -1.48
CA PHE A 169 -8.09 5.40 -1.34
C PHE A 169 -8.79 4.08 -1.00
N TYR A 170 -8.33 2.96 -1.57
CA TYR A 170 -8.95 1.65 -1.38
C TYR A 170 -8.47 0.88 -0.14
N LEU A 171 -7.54 1.42 0.65
CA LEU A 171 -7.02 0.72 1.83
C LEU A 171 -8.11 0.29 2.81
N ALA A 172 -7.94 -0.92 3.34
CA ALA A 172 -8.85 -1.61 4.26
C ALA A 172 -10.28 -1.79 3.74
N GLN A 173 -10.47 -1.78 2.42
CA GLN A 173 -11.71 -2.26 1.83
C GLN A 173 -11.83 -3.77 2.04
N PRO A 174 -12.96 -4.29 2.54
CA PRO A 174 -13.08 -5.70 2.88
C PRO A 174 -13.02 -6.59 1.64
N TYR A 175 -12.49 -7.80 1.82
CA TYR A 175 -12.44 -8.79 0.76
C TYR A 175 -13.82 -9.40 0.51
N LEU A 176 -14.34 -9.26 -0.71
CA LEU A 176 -15.55 -9.97 -1.14
C LEU A 176 -15.54 -10.14 -2.65
N ILE A 177 -15.86 -11.34 -3.14
CA ILE A 177 -16.17 -11.56 -4.55
C ILE A 177 -17.69 -11.52 -4.69
N CYS A 178 -18.22 -10.43 -5.24
CA CYS A 178 -19.64 -10.29 -5.54
C CYS A 178 -19.81 -9.98 -7.03
N PRO A 179 -20.57 -10.80 -7.79
CA PRO A 179 -20.83 -10.54 -9.20
C PRO A 179 -21.57 -9.21 -9.37
N SER A 180 -20.93 -8.20 -9.97
CA SER A 180 -21.59 -6.92 -10.24
C SER A 180 -20.96 -6.24 -11.45
N THR A 181 -21.80 -5.83 -12.40
CA THR A 181 -21.36 -5.04 -13.58
C THR A 181 -20.88 -3.64 -13.19
N LYS A 182 -21.17 -3.19 -11.96
CA LYS A 182 -20.61 -1.98 -11.38
C LYS A 182 -19.49 -2.38 -10.43
N SER A 183 -18.43 -1.57 -10.39
CA SER A 183 -17.35 -1.79 -9.43
C SER A 183 -17.86 -1.69 -7.98
N GLY A 184 -17.38 -2.59 -7.14
CA GLY A 184 -17.82 -2.72 -5.77
C GLY A 184 -17.44 -1.49 -4.95
N LYS A 185 -18.41 -0.67 -4.54
CA LYS A 185 -18.11 0.52 -3.72
C LYS A 185 -17.58 0.19 -2.34
N LYS A 186 -17.93 -0.98 -1.79
CA LYS A 186 -17.70 -1.34 -0.38
C LYS A 186 -16.86 -2.61 -0.20
N PHE A 187 -16.35 -3.19 -1.26
CA PHE A 187 -15.57 -4.42 -1.23
C PHE A 187 -14.57 -4.43 -2.38
N ALA A 188 -13.49 -5.18 -2.24
CA ALA A 188 -12.61 -5.51 -3.35
C ALA A 188 -12.14 -6.96 -3.30
N TYR A 189 -11.61 -7.43 -4.42
CA TYR A 189 -10.76 -8.61 -4.52
C TYR A 189 -9.64 -8.29 -5.51
N CYS A 190 -8.59 -9.11 -5.57
CA CYS A 190 -7.31 -8.77 -6.18
C CYS A 190 -7.39 -8.09 -7.57
N SER A 191 -8.04 -8.74 -8.53
CA SER A 191 -8.24 -8.24 -9.89
C SER A 191 -9.23 -7.08 -9.99
N GLU A 192 -10.20 -6.98 -9.06
CA GLU A 192 -11.17 -5.88 -9.03
C GLU A 192 -10.56 -4.59 -8.47
N LEU A 193 -9.67 -4.71 -7.48
CA LEU A 193 -8.84 -3.62 -6.99
C LEU A 193 -7.96 -3.06 -8.11
N ALA A 194 -7.30 -3.94 -8.88
CA ALA A 194 -6.48 -3.50 -10.00
C ALA A 194 -7.30 -2.70 -11.04
N ARG A 195 -8.48 -3.22 -11.42
CA ARG A 195 -9.40 -2.51 -12.32
C ARG A 195 -9.85 -1.15 -11.76
N LYS A 196 -10.15 -1.06 -10.47
CA LYS A 196 -10.57 0.18 -9.81
C LYS A 196 -9.51 1.27 -9.91
N VAL A 197 -8.27 0.93 -9.57
CA VAL A 197 -7.15 1.88 -9.60
C VAL A 197 -6.97 2.42 -11.01
N TYR A 198 -6.88 1.53 -12.01
CA TYR A 198 -6.71 1.96 -13.41
C TYR A 198 -7.87 2.80 -13.94
N ARG A 199 -9.11 2.47 -13.54
CA ARG A 199 -10.29 3.27 -13.90
C ARG A 199 -10.25 4.66 -13.28
N ASP A 200 -9.95 4.76 -11.98
CA ASP A 200 -10.04 6.02 -11.25
C ASP A 200 -8.92 7.00 -11.62
N VAL A 201 -7.77 6.47 -12.06
CA VAL A 201 -6.67 7.27 -12.63
C VAL A 201 -6.97 7.73 -14.05
N GLY A 202 -8.03 7.21 -14.68
CA GLY A 202 -8.46 7.62 -16.01
C GLY A 202 -7.55 7.10 -17.14
N VAL A 203 -6.82 6.01 -16.91
CA VAL A 203 -6.01 5.40 -17.97
C VAL A 203 -6.96 4.80 -19.01
N THR A 204 -6.95 5.35 -20.22
CA THR A 204 -7.76 4.89 -21.34
C THR A 204 -7.12 3.67 -22.01
N SER A 205 -7.91 2.92 -22.78
CA SER A 205 -7.43 1.81 -23.62
C SER A 205 -6.72 0.68 -22.85
N THR A 206 -7.04 0.51 -21.57
CA THR A 206 -6.42 -0.54 -20.74
C THR A 206 -6.83 -1.95 -21.14
N GLY A 207 -7.90 -2.12 -21.91
CA GLY A 207 -8.46 -3.44 -22.25
C GLY A 207 -8.99 -4.22 -21.03
N ILE A 208 -8.89 -3.67 -19.81
CA ILE A 208 -9.36 -4.31 -18.59
C ILE A 208 -10.89 -4.48 -18.68
N PRO A 209 -11.42 -5.73 -18.66
CA PRO A 209 -12.83 -5.94 -18.93
C PRO A 209 -13.76 -5.28 -17.90
N ASN A 210 -14.78 -4.59 -18.40
CA ASN A 210 -15.88 -4.10 -17.57
C ASN A 210 -16.97 -5.18 -17.39
N LYS A 211 -16.58 -6.34 -16.84
CA LYS A 211 -17.47 -7.48 -16.57
C LYS A 211 -17.91 -7.54 -15.11
N SER A 212 -18.93 -8.38 -14.85
CA SER A 212 -19.46 -8.62 -13.50
C SER A 212 -18.44 -9.23 -12.54
N ILE A 213 -17.56 -10.08 -13.07
CA ILE A 213 -16.41 -10.64 -12.37
C ILE A 213 -15.21 -10.45 -13.28
N ILE A 214 -14.14 -9.86 -12.74
CA ILE A 214 -12.84 -9.79 -13.39
C ILE A 214 -11.90 -10.71 -12.65
N ALA A 215 -11.42 -11.76 -13.29
CA ALA A 215 -10.47 -12.70 -12.70
C ALA A 215 -9.01 -12.42 -13.16
N PRO A 216 -7.99 -12.91 -12.43
CA PRO A 216 -6.57 -12.89 -12.83
C PRO A 216 -6.32 -13.33 -14.28
N ALA A 217 -7.05 -14.32 -14.80
CA ALA A 217 -6.99 -14.76 -16.21
C ALA A 217 -7.13 -13.62 -17.22
N HIS A 218 -7.90 -12.57 -16.89
CA HIS A 218 -8.07 -11.44 -17.80
C HIS A 218 -6.80 -10.60 -17.88
N PHE A 219 -6.07 -10.44 -16.78
CA PHE A 219 -4.78 -9.77 -16.81
C PHE A 219 -3.71 -10.64 -17.46
N ASP A 220 -3.82 -11.96 -17.31
CA ASP A 220 -2.98 -12.87 -18.08
C ASP A 220 -3.16 -12.65 -19.58
N ARG A 221 -4.41 -12.61 -20.04
CA ARG A 221 -4.73 -12.31 -21.44
C ARG A 221 -4.23 -10.93 -21.89
N LEU A 222 -4.30 -9.91 -21.02
CA LEU A 222 -3.76 -8.58 -21.35
C LEU A 222 -2.25 -8.63 -21.59
N ALA A 223 -1.53 -9.38 -20.76
CA ALA A 223 -0.10 -9.56 -20.90
C ALA A 223 0.31 -10.26 -22.21
N ASP A 224 -0.54 -11.18 -22.69
CA ASP A 224 -0.24 -12.05 -23.83
C ASP A 224 -0.75 -11.46 -25.17
N GLU A 225 -1.88 -10.75 -25.17
CA GLU A 225 -2.57 -10.34 -26.41
C GLU A 225 -2.73 -8.82 -26.60
N HIS A 226 -2.62 -8.00 -25.54
CA HIS A 226 -3.04 -6.60 -25.63
C HIS A 226 -1.86 -5.65 -25.90
N ALA A 227 -1.91 -4.94 -27.03
CA ALA A 227 -0.81 -4.09 -27.52
C ALA A 227 -0.34 -3.00 -26.54
N GLU A 228 -1.22 -2.48 -25.68
CA GLU A 228 -0.89 -1.45 -24.70
C GLU A 228 -0.23 -1.96 -23.41
N TRP A 229 -0.10 -3.28 -23.24
CA TRP A 229 0.57 -3.88 -22.09
C TRP A 229 1.92 -4.44 -22.50
N MET A 230 2.93 -4.13 -21.70
CA MET A 230 4.28 -4.63 -21.87
C MET A 230 4.58 -5.61 -20.75
N ASN A 231 5.14 -6.76 -21.10
CA ASN A 231 5.77 -7.63 -20.11
C ASN A 231 7.14 -7.03 -19.73
N VAL A 232 7.25 -6.56 -18.49
CA VAL A 232 8.48 -5.93 -17.96
C VAL A 232 9.18 -6.82 -16.94
N THR A 233 8.79 -8.10 -16.86
CA THR A 233 9.27 -9.06 -15.86
C THR A 233 10.79 -9.09 -15.78
N ASP A 234 11.50 -9.20 -16.91
CA ASP A 234 12.95 -9.30 -16.92
C ASP A 234 13.62 -7.97 -16.57
N THR A 235 13.01 -6.84 -16.94
CA THR A 235 13.48 -5.50 -16.55
C THR A 235 13.40 -5.29 -15.04
N VAL A 236 12.33 -5.77 -14.39
CA VAL A 236 12.13 -5.57 -12.94
C VAL A 236 12.66 -6.71 -12.08
N ARG A 237 13.12 -7.80 -12.69
CA ARG A 237 13.64 -8.98 -11.98
C ARG A 237 14.75 -8.62 -10.98
N PRO A 238 15.74 -7.76 -11.31
CA PRO A 238 16.75 -7.35 -10.33
C PRO A 238 16.16 -6.69 -9.07
N ALA A 239 15.10 -5.89 -9.23
CA ALA A 239 14.42 -5.25 -8.10
C ALA A 239 13.68 -6.26 -7.21
N ILE A 240 13.11 -7.32 -7.80
CA ILE A 240 12.45 -8.39 -7.06
C ILE A 240 13.49 -9.25 -6.31
N GLU A 241 14.59 -9.59 -6.96
CA GLU A 241 15.70 -10.33 -6.34
C GLU A 241 16.33 -9.53 -5.19
N PHE A 242 16.52 -8.21 -5.36
CA PHE A 242 16.94 -7.32 -4.29
C PHE A 242 15.99 -7.40 -3.07
N CYS A 243 14.67 -7.33 -3.30
CA CYS A 243 13.67 -7.48 -2.23
C CYS A 243 13.74 -8.84 -1.53
N GLN A 244 14.09 -9.90 -2.25
CA GLN A 244 14.21 -11.26 -1.71
C GLN A 244 15.50 -11.46 -0.92
N ASN A 245 16.58 -10.77 -1.30
CA ASN A 245 17.86 -10.82 -0.59
C ASN A 245 17.82 -10.01 0.72
N TYR A 246 17.04 -8.93 0.76
CA TYR A 246 16.98 -8.00 1.90
C TYR A 246 15.55 -7.74 2.43
N PRO A 247 14.73 -8.78 2.69
CA PRO A 247 13.30 -8.61 2.95
C PRO A 247 13.03 -7.75 4.20
N GLU A 248 13.82 -7.95 5.27
CA GLU A 248 13.62 -7.22 6.52
C GLU A 248 14.17 -5.79 6.46
N LEU A 249 15.24 -5.53 5.71
CA LEU A 249 15.73 -4.17 5.48
C LEU A 249 14.75 -3.37 4.59
N VAL A 250 14.19 -3.99 3.54
CA VAL A 250 13.11 -3.39 2.73
C VAL A 250 11.86 -3.14 3.57
N ARG A 251 11.48 -4.09 4.44
CA ARG A 251 10.38 -3.90 5.39
C ARG A 251 10.61 -2.69 6.28
N MET A 252 11.83 -2.51 6.77
CA MET A 252 12.18 -1.39 7.62
C MET A 252 12.13 -0.06 6.87
N SER A 253 12.69 0.02 5.66
CA SER A 253 12.68 1.24 4.85
C SER A 253 11.26 1.67 4.46
N THR A 254 10.37 0.72 4.17
CA THR A 254 8.98 0.97 3.80
C THR A 254 8.04 1.19 4.99
N LYS A 255 8.51 0.93 6.22
CA LYS A 255 7.69 0.95 7.45
C LYS A 255 7.08 2.31 7.72
N LEU A 256 7.84 3.39 7.51
CA LEU A 256 7.38 4.76 7.74
C LEU A 256 6.21 5.10 6.81
N PHE A 257 6.34 4.77 5.52
CA PHE A 257 5.31 4.98 4.52
C PHE A 257 4.00 4.26 4.91
N ILE A 258 4.07 2.94 5.16
CA ILE A 258 2.89 2.13 5.49
C ILE A 258 2.24 2.62 6.80
N LYS A 259 3.04 2.92 7.83
CA LYS A 259 2.53 3.45 9.10
C LYS A 259 1.91 4.84 8.93
N GLY A 260 2.49 5.70 8.09
CA GLY A 260 1.96 7.01 7.75
C GLY A 260 0.57 6.92 7.13
N LEU A 261 0.37 6.01 6.17
CA LEU A 261 -0.94 5.77 5.57
C LEU A 261 -1.97 5.25 6.59
N LYS A 262 -1.58 4.28 7.44
CA LYS A 262 -2.44 3.76 8.52
C LYS A 262 -2.84 4.86 9.51
N LEU A 263 -1.89 5.70 9.92
CA LEU A 263 -2.14 6.83 10.81
C LEU A 263 -3.06 7.86 10.16
N ASN A 264 -2.83 8.21 8.90
CA ASN A 264 -3.69 9.14 8.15
C ASN A 264 -5.12 8.61 8.06
N ARG A 265 -5.29 7.32 7.80
CA ARG A 265 -6.61 6.68 7.80
C ARG A 265 -7.27 6.71 9.17
N GLN A 266 -6.54 6.38 10.24
CA GLN A 266 -7.09 6.42 11.59
C GLN A 266 -7.55 7.84 11.97
N ARG A 267 -6.70 8.85 11.73
CA ARG A 267 -7.05 10.25 11.94
C ARG A 267 -8.29 10.64 11.14
N PHE A 268 -8.47 10.09 9.94
CA PHE A 268 -9.69 10.28 9.14
C PHE A 268 -10.92 9.70 9.84
N LYS A 269 -10.86 8.45 10.29
CA LYS A 269 -11.96 7.83 11.03
C LYS A 269 -12.33 8.62 12.28
N ASP A 270 -11.34 9.06 13.03
CA ASP A 270 -11.54 9.83 14.26
C ASP A 270 -12.28 11.15 13.96
N ARG A 271 -11.89 11.86 12.88
CA ARG A 271 -12.60 13.07 12.46
C ARG A 271 -14.03 12.80 12.00
N THR A 272 -14.25 11.73 11.24
CA THR A 272 -15.60 11.32 10.82
C THR A 272 -16.49 11.03 12.03
N LYS A 273 -15.95 10.35 13.04
CA LYS A 273 -16.65 10.10 14.30
C LYS A 273 -16.96 11.40 15.05
N ARG A 274 -15.99 12.32 15.16
CA ARG A 274 -16.18 13.65 15.78
C ARG A 274 -17.26 14.47 15.06
N LEU A 275 -17.29 14.44 13.72
CA LEU A 275 -18.34 15.10 12.94
C LEU A 275 -19.73 14.54 13.28
N ALA A 276 -19.86 13.22 13.42
CA ALA A 276 -21.11 12.59 13.84
C ALA A 276 -21.49 12.97 15.29
N GLU A 277 -20.52 13.02 16.20
CA GLU A 277 -20.72 13.45 17.60
C GLU A 277 -21.19 14.92 17.68
N ILE A 278 -20.59 15.83 16.91
CA ILE A 278 -21.03 17.24 16.81
C ILE A 278 -22.49 17.30 16.35
N GLN A 279 -22.88 16.51 15.35
CA GLN A 279 -24.27 16.48 14.87
C GLN A 279 -25.23 15.96 15.94
N ILE A 280 -24.84 14.95 16.73
CA ILE A 280 -25.65 14.43 17.83
C ILE A 280 -25.80 15.49 18.93
N LEU A 281 -24.71 16.15 19.33
CA LEU A 281 -24.73 17.22 20.35
C LEU A 281 -25.59 18.41 19.92
N ALA A 282 -25.51 18.82 18.66
CA ALA A 282 -26.31 19.89 18.10
C ALA A 282 -27.81 19.53 18.09
N LYS A 283 -28.16 18.30 17.67
CA LYS A 283 -29.55 17.79 17.72
C LYS A 283 -30.10 17.73 19.15
N ALA A 284 -29.26 17.35 20.10
CA ALA A 284 -29.58 17.31 21.52
C ALA A 284 -29.58 18.70 22.19
N ARG A 285 -29.33 19.78 21.44
CA ARG A 285 -29.22 21.17 21.93
C ARG A 285 -28.18 21.36 23.05
N LYS A 286 -27.18 20.47 23.12
CA LYS A 286 -26.05 20.58 24.07
C LYS A 286 -24.99 21.58 23.61
N ILE A 287 -25.00 21.92 22.33
CA ILE A 287 -24.22 22.99 21.71
C ILE A 287 -25.14 23.84 20.83
N THR A 288 -24.79 25.11 20.64
CA THR A 288 -25.49 26.01 19.71
C THR A 288 -25.24 25.62 18.25
N LYS A 289 -26.08 26.12 17.33
CA LYS A 289 -25.90 25.88 15.90
C LYS A 289 -24.60 26.51 15.39
N GLU A 290 -24.23 27.65 15.95
CA GLU A 290 -23.02 28.41 15.66
C GLU A 290 -21.78 27.61 16.06
N GLN A 291 -21.75 27.09 17.30
CA GLN A 291 -20.67 26.20 17.78
C GLN A 291 -20.55 24.93 16.93
N ALA A 292 -21.67 24.32 16.55
CA ALA A 292 -21.66 23.14 15.70
C ALA A 292 -21.10 23.45 14.29
N LYS A 293 -21.45 24.61 13.73
CA LYS A 293 -20.97 25.07 12.41
C LYS A 293 -19.47 25.36 12.45
N GLU A 294 -18.99 26.04 13.48
CA GLU A 294 -17.57 26.35 13.67
C GLU A 294 -16.73 25.07 13.80
N ALA A 295 -17.10 24.18 14.72
CA ALA A 295 -16.39 22.91 14.93
C ALA A 295 -16.37 22.04 13.66
N THR A 296 -17.48 22.02 12.91
CA THR A 296 -17.55 21.32 11.61
C THR A 296 -16.63 21.97 10.57
N SER A 297 -16.54 23.30 10.54
CA SER A 297 -15.70 24.04 9.60
C SER A 297 -14.22 23.76 9.83
N GLN A 298 -13.76 23.81 11.09
CA GLN A 298 -12.38 23.52 11.46
C GLN A 298 -11.96 22.10 11.04
N LEU A 299 -12.82 21.10 11.26
CA LEU A 299 -12.55 19.71 10.84
C LEU A 299 -12.49 19.58 9.32
N ARG A 300 -13.39 20.25 8.58
CA ARG A 300 -13.39 20.24 7.11
C ARG A 300 -12.23 20.99 6.49
N GLU A 301 -11.69 22.00 7.15
CA GLU A 301 -10.49 22.71 6.71
C GLU A 301 -9.26 21.81 6.80
N ILE A 302 -9.12 21.07 7.91
CA ILE A 302 -8.08 20.05 8.06
C ILE A 302 -8.20 18.99 6.95
N GLU A 303 -9.41 18.52 6.64
CA GLU A 303 -9.64 17.54 5.57
C GLU A 303 -9.32 18.07 4.18
N ARG A 304 -9.61 19.34 3.89
CA ARG A 304 -9.30 19.97 2.60
C ARG A 304 -7.80 20.07 2.33
N ASN A 305 -7.00 20.19 3.38
CA ASN A 305 -5.54 20.28 3.28
C ASN A 305 -4.83 18.92 3.26
N MET A 306 -5.58 17.81 3.18
CA MET A 306 -5.01 16.48 3.14
C MET A 306 -4.79 15.95 1.73
N ASN A 307 -3.64 15.30 1.52
CA ASN A 307 -3.26 14.70 0.24
C ASN A 307 -4.00 13.38 -0.09
N HIS A 308 -4.65 12.75 0.90
CA HIS A 308 -5.30 11.45 0.74
C HIS A 308 -6.72 11.43 1.30
N THR A 309 -7.62 10.77 0.57
CA THR A 309 -8.99 10.41 0.99
C THR A 309 -9.13 8.90 1.04
N PHE A 310 -10.21 8.39 1.65
CA PHE A 310 -10.46 6.95 1.82
C PHE A 310 -11.88 6.56 1.41
N TRP A 311 -12.06 5.35 0.90
CA TRP A 311 -13.33 4.86 0.34
C TRP A 311 -14.48 4.77 1.35
N ASP A 312 -14.17 4.55 2.63
CA ASP A 312 -15.15 4.37 3.71
C ASP A 312 -15.60 5.70 4.32
N VAL A 313 -15.21 6.81 3.69
CA VAL A 313 -15.55 8.15 4.13
C VAL A 313 -16.51 8.79 3.13
N MET A 314 -17.64 9.28 3.65
CA MET A 314 -18.60 10.07 2.90
C MET A 314 -18.06 11.48 2.65
N THR A 315 -17.39 11.70 1.52
CA THR A 315 -17.30 13.04 0.95
C THR A 315 -18.63 13.33 0.26
N LYS A 316 -19.50 14.12 0.91
CA LYS A 316 -20.56 14.79 0.15
C LYS A 316 -19.85 15.80 -0.74
N ALA A 317 -19.86 15.55 -2.05
CA ALA A 317 -19.63 16.57 -3.06
C ALA A 317 -20.66 17.69 -2.89
#